data_AF-A0A1F3WFL6-F1
#
_entry.id   AF-A0A1F3WFL6-F1
#
_cell.length_a   1.000
_cell.length_b   1.000
_cell.length_c   1.000
_cell.angle_alpha   90.00
_cell.angle_beta   90.00
_cell.angle_gamma   90.00
#
_symmetry.space_group_name_H-M   'P 1'
#
loop_
_entity.id
_entity.type
_entity.pdbx_description
1 polymer ?
#
loop_
_entity_poly.entity_id
_entity_poly.type
_entity_poly.pdbx_seq_one_letter_code
_entity_poly.pdbx_strand_id
1 'polypeptide(L)' 'MRTVATEERVEIKRRTADKTKVPDVRGMSAKDAVYLIENTGMSARVEGYGRVVKQSIQPGTIPQAGVVVVITLK' A
#
# COMPACT_ATOMS: atom_id res chain seq x y z
N MET A 1 14.90 -12.39 -47.43
CA MET A 1 13.67 -12.36 -46.63
C MET A 1 14.04 -12.75 -45.19
N ARG A 2 14.04 -11.82 -44.23
CA ARG A 2 14.37 -12.08 -42.82
C ARG A 2 13.21 -11.55 -41.97
N THR A 3 12.43 -12.45 -41.40
CA THR A 3 11.33 -12.09 -40.50
C THR A 3 11.86 -12.09 -39.09
N VAL A 4 11.85 -10.93 -38.43
CA VAL A 4 12.22 -10.81 -37.01
C VAL A 4 10.90 -10.79 -36.25
N ALA A 5 10.55 -11.91 -35.61
CA ALA A 5 9.44 -11.95 -34.68
C ALA A 5 9.90 -11.29 -33.38
N THR A 6 9.44 -10.06 -33.14
CA THR A 6 9.70 -9.33 -31.90
C THR A 6 8.82 -9.94 -30.81
N GLU A 7 9.41 -10.73 -29.92
CA GLU A 7 8.73 -11.25 -28.74
C GLU A 7 8.42 -10.08 -27.79
N GLU A 8 7.16 -9.66 -27.71
CA GLU A 8 6.69 -8.72 -26.70
C GLU A 8 6.85 -9.35 -25.31
N ARG A 9 8.00 -9.12 -24.67
CA ARG A 9 8.21 -9.47 -23.27
C ARG A 9 7.30 -8.62 -22.41
N VAL A 10 6.20 -9.19 -21.96
CA VAL A 10 5.39 -8.63 -20.88
C VAL A 10 6.25 -8.64 -19.61
N GLU A 11 6.85 -7.50 -19.28
CA GLU A 11 7.46 -7.28 -17.97
C GLU A 11 6.35 -7.28 -16.91
N ILE A 12 6.13 -8.44 -16.30
CA ILE A 12 5.34 -8.54 -15.08
C ILE A 12 6.19 -7.90 -13.97
N LYS A 13 6.20 -6.57 -13.90
CA LYS A 13 6.67 -5.86 -12.70
C LYS A 13 5.73 -6.24 -11.59
N ARG A 14 6.12 -7.27 -10.83
CA ARG A 14 5.55 -7.57 -9.53
C ARG A 14 5.54 -6.25 -8.77
N ARG A 15 4.36 -5.66 -8.56
CA ARG A 15 4.20 -4.58 -7.58
C ARG A 15 4.43 -5.21 -6.22
N THR A 16 5.69 -5.48 -5.89
CA THR A 16 6.10 -5.60 -4.50
C THR A 16 5.68 -4.29 -3.88
N ALA A 17 4.70 -4.32 -2.97
CA ALA A 17 4.39 -3.16 -2.16
C ALA A 17 5.73 -2.65 -1.63
N ASP A 18 6.16 -1.50 -2.15
CA ASP A 18 7.47 -0.94 -1.85
C ASP A 18 7.48 -0.67 -0.35
N LYS A 19 8.05 -1.61 0.43
CA LYS A 19 8.18 -1.51 1.89
C LYS A 19 9.04 -0.31 2.31
N THR A 20 9.57 0.43 1.34
CA THR A 20 10.35 1.65 1.53
C THR A 20 9.48 2.87 1.78
N LYS A 21 8.17 2.80 1.53
CA LYS A 21 7.25 3.93 1.69
C LYS A 21 5.93 3.54 2.35
N VAL A 22 5.36 4.47 3.10
CA VAL A 22 4.00 4.35 3.65
C VAL A 22 3.00 4.39 2.50
N PRO A 23 2.11 3.39 2.34
CA PRO A 23 1.11 3.39 1.30
C PRO A 23 0.01 4.43 1.57
N ASP A 24 -0.63 4.90 0.50
CA ASP A 24 -1.89 5.62 0.58
C ASP A 24 -3.04 4.61 0.70
N VAL A 25 -3.74 4.63 1.83
CA VAL A 25 -4.82 3.69 2.13
C VAL A 25 -6.19 4.36 2.13
N ARG A 26 -6.30 5.62 1.69
CA ARG A 26 -7.59 6.34 1.58
C ARG A 26 -8.49 5.67 0.54
N GLY A 27 -9.78 5.52 0.88
CA GLY A 27 -10.79 4.85 0.06
C GLY A 27 -10.81 3.32 0.16
N MET A 28 -9.81 2.73 0.82
CA MET A 28 -9.73 1.28 1.03
C MET A 28 -10.67 0.79 2.13
N SER A 29 -10.91 -0.53 2.14
CA SER A 29 -11.55 -1.19 3.26
C SER A 29 -10.62 -1.21 4.49
N ALA A 30 -11.18 -1.35 5.69
CA ALA A 30 -10.38 -1.50 6.91
C ALA A 30 -9.34 -2.61 6.78
N LYS A 31 -9.76 -3.76 6.22
CA LYS A 31 -8.93 -4.96 6.08
C LYS A 31 -7.74 -4.73 5.14
N ASP A 32 -7.99 -4.14 3.97
CA ASP A 32 -6.94 -3.88 2.99
C ASP A 32 -5.94 -2.83 3.51
N ALA A 33 -6.46 -1.79 4.16
CA ALA A 33 -5.64 -0.74 4.76
C ALA A 33 -4.73 -1.28 5.87
N VAL A 34 -5.27 -2.10 6.78
CA VAL A 34 -4.49 -2.75 7.84
C VAL A 34 -3.41 -3.63 7.24
N TYR A 35 -3.76 -4.48 6.27
CA TYR A 35 -2.79 -5.38 5.62
C TYR A 35 -1.61 -4.63 4.99
N LEU A 36 -1.89 -3.54 4.26
CA LEU A 36 -0.84 -2.76 3.59
C LEU A 36 0.07 -2.06 4.60
N ILE A 37 -0.47 -1.49 5.66
CA ILE A 37 0.30 -0.84 6.72
C ILE A 37 1.17 -1.88 7.46
N GLU A 38 0.60 -3.02 7.85
CA GLU A 38 1.35 -4.07 8.54
C GLU A 38 2.45 -4.69 7.68
N ASN A 39 2.22 -4.80 6.37
CA ASN A 39 3.23 -5.29 5.44
C ASN A 39 4.47 -4.38 5.34
N THR A 40 4.38 -3.11 5.77
CA THR A 40 5.54 -2.20 5.91
C THR A 40 6.29 -2.35 7.25
N GLY A 41 5.80 -3.17 8.18
CA GLY A 41 6.35 -3.33 9.53
C GLY A 41 5.80 -2.33 10.56
N MET A 42 4.89 -1.45 10.14
CA MET A 42 4.12 -0.58 11.04
C MET A 42 2.91 -1.31 11.61
N SER A 43 2.21 -0.72 12.57
CA SER A 43 0.94 -1.24 13.09
C SER A 43 -0.21 -0.33 12.71
N ALA A 44 -1.36 -0.87 12.33
CA ALA A 44 -2.54 -0.07 12.01
C ALA A 44 -3.51 -0.03 13.20
N ARG A 45 -4.00 1.16 13.55
CA ARG A 45 -5.09 1.36 14.52
C ARG A 45 -6.31 1.92 13.79
N VAL A 46 -7.40 1.17 13.82
CA VAL A 46 -8.65 1.52 13.12
C VAL A 46 -9.58 2.26 14.07
N GLU A 47 -10.14 3.39 13.62
CA GLU A 47 -11.14 4.16 14.36
C GLU A 47 -12.37 4.40 13.49
N GLY A 48 -13.55 3.98 13.95
CA GLY A 48 -14.80 4.09 13.22
C GLY A 48 -15.13 2.86 12.36
N TYR A 49 -16.06 3.03 11.42
CA TYR A 49 -16.58 1.98 10.54
C TYR A 49 -16.79 2.54 9.12
N GLY A 50 -16.76 1.68 8.10
CA GLY A 50 -16.94 2.09 6.70
C GLY A 50 -15.63 2.03 5.89
N ARG A 51 -15.31 3.11 5.18
CA ARG A 51 -14.10 3.20 4.35
C ARG A 51 -13.09 4.16 4.97
N VAL A 52 -11.82 3.93 4.71
CA VAL A 52 -10.76 4.81 5.20
C VAL A 52 -10.92 6.19 4.56
N VAL A 53 -11.17 7.20 5.39
CA VAL A 53 -11.23 8.60 4.95
C VAL A 53 -9.94 9.35 5.28
N LYS A 54 -9.19 8.88 6.28
CA LYS A 54 -7.97 9.54 6.76
C LYS A 54 -6.98 8.54 7.32
N GLN A 55 -5.69 8.83 7.15
CA GLN A 55 -4.57 8.18 7.82
C GLN A 55 -3.74 9.24 8.56
N SER A 56 -3.13 8.88 9.70
CA SER A 56 -2.35 9.80 10.53
C SER A 56 -0.99 10.15 9.94
N ILE A 57 -0.38 9.22 9.22
CA ILE A 57 0.93 9.38 8.57
C ILE A 57 0.71 9.65 7.09
N GLN A 58 1.43 10.62 6.54
CA GLN A 58 1.34 10.96 5.13
C GLN A 58 1.81 9.80 4.24
N PRO A 59 1.12 9.53 3.11
CA PRO A 59 1.61 8.57 2.13
C PRO A 59 2.99 8.98 1.60
N GLY A 60 3.81 7.99 1.26
CA GLY A 60 5.14 8.20 0.69
C GLY A 60 6.26 8.47 1.70
N THR A 61 5.94 8.63 2.99
CA THR A 61 6.96 8.77 4.04
C THR A 61 7.72 7.45 4.23
N ILE A 62 8.90 7.51 4.84
CA ILE A 62 9.67 6.31 5.17
C ILE A 62 8.96 5.59 6.34
N PRO A 63 8.57 4.31 6.19
CA PRO A 63 7.93 3.55 7.25
C PRO A 63 8.96 3.23 8.33
N GLN A 64 8.53 3.31 9.60
CA GLN A 64 9.33 2.95 10.75
C GLN A 64 8.66 1.79 11.48
N ALA A 65 9.38 0.69 11.63
CA ALA A 65 8.84 -0.50 12.27
C ALA A 65 8.38 -0.19 13.71
N GLY A 66 7.22 -0.73 14.11
CA GLY A 66 6.63 -0.50 15.43
C GLY A 66 5.90 0.84 15.62
N VAL A 67 5.90 1.73 14.62
CA VAL A 67 5.07 2.94 14.65
C VAL A 67 3.61 2.59 14.36
N VAL A 68 2.70 3.20 15.12
CA VAL A 68 1.26 3.02 14.95
C VAL A 68 0.69 4.09 14.00
N VAL A 69 0.10 3.65 12.89
CA VAL A 69 -0.66 4.48 11.96
C VAL A 69 -2.13 4.41 12.33
N VAL A 70 -2.70 5.55 12.71
CA VAL A 70 -4.13 5.66 12.99
C VAL A 70 -4.86 5.90 11.69
N ILE A 71 -5.83 5.05 11.36
CA ILE A 71 -6.72 5.17 10.21
C ILE A 71 -8.15 5.40 10.68
N THR A 72 -8.74 6.50 10.23
CA THR A 72 -10.11 6.87 10.55
C THR A 72 -11.03 6.46 9.41
N LEU A 73 -12.11 5.79 9.77
CA LEU A 73 -13.15 5.30 8.88
C LEU A 73 -14.45 6.09 9.12
N LYS A 74 -15.16 6.36 8.03
CA LYS A 74 -16.50 6.93 8.02
C LYS A 74 -17.33 6.27 6.93
#